data_AF-A0A2N3LKL2-F1
#
_entry.id   AF-A0A2N3LKL2-F1
#
_cell.length_a   1.000
_cell.length_b   1.000
_cell.length_c   1.000
_cell.angle_alpha   90.00
_cell.angle_beta   90.00
_cell.angle_gamma   90.00
#
_symmetry.space_group_name_H-M   'P 1'
#
loop_
_entity.id
_entity.type
_entity.pdbx_description
1 polymer ?
#
loop_
_entity_poly.entity_id
_entity_poly.type
_entity_poly.pdbx_seq_one_letter_code
_entity_poly.pdbx_strand_id
1 'polypeptide(L)'
;MTRFFIKCSLLIALLFIGVLIGMEKANQGMVKMKGYDDPSLQSPVQTQEKNNGKIDTVVMGKNITSHNLEKKKEHLQDIKAFNFFSSIGKVLTNIISSVTEKIIDFVSSFI
;
A
#
# COMPACT_ATOMS: atom_id res chain seq x y z
N MET A 1 -32.14 24.72 0.09
CA MET A 1 -30.75 24.79 -0.42
C MET A 1 -29.70 24.71 0.69
N THR A 2 -29.77 25.53 1.75
CA THR A 2 -28.74 25.60 2.82
C THR A 2 -28.43 24.27 3.52
N ARG A 3 -29.44 23.45 3.82
CA ARG A 3 -29.24 22.11 4.42
C ARG A 3 -28.44 21.16 3.53
N PHE A 4 -28.53 21.29 2.22
CA PHE A 4 -27.75 20.51 1.25
C PHE A 4 -26.29 20.98 1.23
N PHE A 5 -26.06 22.30 1.17
CA PHE A 5 -24.72 22.88 1.24
C PHE A 5 -23.98 22.54 2.54
N ILE A 6 -24.67 22.53 3.68
CA ILE A 6 -24.07 22.10 4.96
C ILE A 6 -23.66 20.63 4.92
N LYS A 7 -24.48 19.73 4.37
CA LYS A 7 -24.14 18.31 4.21
C LYS A 7 -22.95 18.12 3.28
N CYS A 8 -22.92 18.82 2.13
CA CYS A 8 -21.78 18.77 1.21
C CYS A 8 -20.51 19.31 1.85
N SER A 9 -20.57 20.45 2.53
CA SER A 9 -19.42 21.05 3.21
C SER A 9 -18.87 20.12 4.30
N LEU A 10 -19.74 19.47 5.08
CA LEU A 10 -19.35 18.50 6.11
C LEU A 10 -18.71 17.24 5.49
N LEU A 11 -19.24 16.77 4.37
CA LEU A 11 -18.68 15.61 3.64
C LEU A 11 -17.30 15.93 3.07
N ILE A 12 -17.12 17.13 2.49
CA ILE A 12 -15.82 17.60 2.01
C ILE A 12 -14.83 17.72 3.16
N ALA A 13 -15.25 18.29 4.30
CA ALA A 13 -14.40 18.40 5.49
C ALA A 13 -13.97 17.01 6.01
N LEU A 14 -14.89 16.06 6.06
CA LEU A 14 -14.60 14.69 6.48
C LEU A 14 -13.58 14.02 5.55
N LEU A 15 -13.75 14.14 4.23
CA LEU A 15 -12.80 13.62 3.26
C LEU A 15 -11.43 14.31 3.36
N PHE A 16 -11.40 15.61 3.58
CA PHE A 16 -10.16 16.38 3.75
C PHE A 16 -9.36 15.89 4.95
N ILE A 17 -10.01 15.65 6.08
CA ILE A 17 -9.38 15.06 7.27
C ILE A 17 -8.80 13.67 6.95
N GLY A 18 -9.57 12.84 6.23
CA GLY A 18 -9.09 11.52 5.79
C GLY A 18 -7.82 11.59 4.93
N VAL A 19 -7.75 12.56 4.03
CA VAL A 19 -6.56 12.80 3.19
C VAL A 19 -5.35 13.25 4.02
N LEU A 20 -5.54 14.16 4.98
CA LEU A 20 -4.46 14.62 5.87
C LEU A 20 -3.88 13.46 6.70
N ILE A 21 -4.73 12.63 7.30
CA ILE A 21 -4.31 11.43 8.03
C ILE A 21 -3.55 10.46 7.11
N GLY A 22 -4.03 10.30 5.87
CA GLY A 22 -3.37 9.48 4.86
C GLY A 22 -1.97 9.96 4.53
N MET A 23 -1.77 11.27 4.37
CA MET A 23 -0.46 11.86 4.13
C MET A 23 0.49 11.67 5.31
N GLU A 24 0.02 11.86 6.55
CA GLU A 24 0.84 11.65 7.74
C GLU A 24 1.28 10.18 7.85
N LYS A 25 0.35 9.24 7.65
CA LYS A 25 0.64 7.80 7.67
C LYS A 25 1.59 7.39 6.56
N ALA A 26 1.46 7.97 5.36
CA ALA A 26 2.39 7.73 4.25
C ALA A 26 3.79 8.28 4.56
N ASN A 27 3.89 9.47 5.16
CA ASN A 27 5.16 10.05 5.57
C ASN A 27 5.87 9.18 6.61
N GLN A 28 5.15 8.76 7.66
CA GLN A 28 5.67 7.82 8.67
C GLN A 28 6.08 6.48 8.03
N GLY A 29 5.29 5.95 7.10
CA GLY A 29 5.61 4.75 6.34
C GLY A 29 6.91 4.88 5.54
N MET A 30 7.13 6.03 4.90
CA MET A 30 8.37 6.32 4.18
C MET A 30 9.57 6.43 5.13
N VAL A 31 9.43 7.12 6.26
CA VAL A 31 10.50 7.23 7.27
C VAL A 31 10.90 5.85 7.80
N LYS A 32 9.91 5.01 8.14
CA LYS A 32 10.13 3.64 8.60
C LYS A 32 10.80 2.76 7.54
N MET A 33 10.47 2.98 6.25
CA MET A 33 11.06 2.23 5.14
C MET A 33 12.49 2.70 4.79
N LYS A 34 12.84 3.94 5.14
CA LYS A 34 14.22 4.47 5.03
C LYS A 34 15.13 4.03 6.18
N GLY A 35 14.58 3.41 7.24
CA GLY A 35 15.38 2.79 8.31
C GLY A 35 16.01 3.77 9.30
N TYR A 36 15.55 5.02 9.37
CA TYR A 36 16.11 6.05 10.26
C TYR A 36 15.99 5.73 11.76
N ASP A 37 15.13 4.78 12.15
CA ASP A 37 14.95 4.33 13.54
C ASP A 37 15.95 3.24 13.97
N ASP A 38 16.81 2.75 13.06
CA ASP A 38 17.83 1.75 13.40
C ASP A 38 19.19 2.45 13.59
N PRO A 39 19.76 2.47 14.80
CA PRO A 39 21.08 3.05 15.06
C PRO A 39 22.21 2.40 14.24
N SER A 40 21.97 1.20 13.69
CA SER A 40 22.90 0.52 12.78
C SER A 40 22.81 1.00 11.31
N LEU A 41 21.79 1.79 10.98
CA LEU A 41 21.55 2.38 9.66
C LEU A 41 21.84 3.90 9.64
N GLN A 42 22.56 4.43 10.64
CA GLN A 42 23.14 5.77 10.54
C GLN A 42 24.18 5.81 9.40
N SER A 43 23.70 6.20 8.23
CA SER A 43 24.43 6.71 7.07
C SER A 43 25.73 5.98 6.67
N PRO A 44 25.70 5.09 5.65
CA PRO A 44 26.94 4.71 4.96
C PRO A 44 27.46 5.82 4.02
N VAL A 45 26.75 6.95 3.92
CA VAL A 45 27.11 8.04 3.01
C VAL A 45 27.46 9.27 3.84
N GLN A 46 28.58 9.18 4.55
CA GLN A 46 29.37 10.38 4.77
C GLN A 46 30.04 10.72 3.45
N THR A 47 29.44 11.64 2.71
CA THR A 47 30.13 12.39 1.67
C THR A 47 31.24 13.20 2.32
N GLN A 48 32.41 12.59 2.52
CA GLN A 48 33.66 13.35 2.53
C GLN A 48 34.05 13.53 1.07
N GLU A 49 33.65 14.64 0.46
CA GLU A 49 34.24 15.10 -0.79
C GLU A 49 35.69 15.51 -0.52
N LYS A 50 36.60 14.54 -0.54
CA LYS A 50 38.03 14.77 -0.66
C LYS A 50 38.38 14.77 -2.15
N ASN A 51 38.41 15.99 -2.70
CA ASN A 51 39.14 16.45 -3.89
C ASN A 51 39.98 15.41 -4.69
N ASN A 52 39.34 14.49 -5.43
CA ASN A 52 39.88 13.92 -6.67
C ASN A 52 38.87 12.94 -7.31
N GLY A 53 38.40 13.27 -8.52
CA GLY A 53 37.33 12.58 -9.25
C GLY A 53 37.53 11.09 -9.55
N LYS A 54 37.34 10.22 -8.55
CA LYS A 54 37.14 8.77 -8.71
C LYS A 54 36.10 8.29 -7.71
N ILE A 55 34.90 7.99 -8.21
CA ILE A 55 33.77 7.53 -7.41
C ILE A 55 33.84 6.00 -7.37
N ASP A 56 34.59 5.46 -6.42
CA ASP A 56 34.59 4.01 -6.14
C ASP A 56 33.34 3.67 -5.32
N THR A 57 32.32 3.12 -5.99
CA THR A 57 31.11 2.61 -5.33
C THR A 57 31.42 1.21 -4.79
N VAL A 58 31.83 1.14 -3.53
CA VAL A 58 31.98 -0.14 -2.80
C VAL A 58 30.59 -0.71 -2.53
N VAL A 59 30.17 -1.61 -3.43
CA VAL A 59 28.99 -2.44 -3.28
C VAL A 59 29.19 -3.40 -2.11
N MET A 60 28.61 -3.01 -0.98
CA MET A 60 28.04 -3.82 0.10
C MET A 60 28.59 -5.26 0.19
N GLY A 61 29.62 -5.42 1.03
CA GLY A 61 30.25 -6.69 1.35
C GLY A 61 29.34 -7.70 2.06
N LYS A 62 28.58 -8.48 1.29
CA LYS A 62 28.25 -9.86 1.66
C LYS A 62 27.85 -10.67 0.43
N ASN A 63 28.64 -11.69 0.13
CA ASN A 63 28.25 -12.77 -0.77
C ASN A 63 26.99 -13.45 -0.20
N ILE A 64 25.81 -13.12 -0.73
CA ILE A 64 24.57 -13.83 -0.47
C ILE A 64 24.25 -14.67 -1.70
N THR A 65 24.59 -15.95 -1.61
CA THR A 65 24.30 -17.01 -2.58
C THR A 65 22.83 -17.00 -3.00
N SER A 66 22.59 -16.88 -4.30
CA SER A 66 21.30 -16.62 -4.98
C SER A 66 20.16 -17.62 -4.72
N HIS A 67 20.40 -18.73 -4.02
CA HIS A 67 19.43 -19.82 -3.85
C HIS A 67 18.42 -19.60 -2.70
N ASN A 68 18.53 -18.52 -1.92
CA ASN A 68 17.63 -18.23 -0.79
C ASN A 68 16.61 -17.10 -1.06
N LEU A 69 16.67 -16.44 -2.21
CA LEU A 69 15.77 -15.34 -2.54
C LEU A 69 14.40 -15.84 -3.01
N GLU A 70 14.37 -16.98 -3.69
CA GLU A 70 13.17 -17.56 -4.31
C GLU A 70 12.19 -18.08 -3.26
N LYS A 71 12.67 -18.86 -2.28
CA LYS A 71 11.87 -19.37 -1.15
C LYS A 71 11.25 -18.25 -0.30
N LYS A 72 11.98 -17.14 -0.10
CA LYS A 72 11.49 -15.99 0.69
C LYS A 72 10.44 -15.18 -0.06
N LYS A 73 10.47 -15.20 -1.39
CA LYS A 73 9.50 -14.54 -2.27
C LYS A 73 8.17 -15.28 -2.28
N GLU A 74 8.24 -16.61 -2.32
CA GLU A 74 7.08 -17.53 -2.30
C GLU A 74 6.29 -17.38 -0.98
N HIS A 75 6.97 -17.45 0.17
CA HIS A 75 6.34 -17.21 1.48
C HIS A 75 5.73 -15.80 1.61
N LEU A 76 6.30 -14.76 0.99
CA LEU A 76 5.74 -13.41 1.07
C LEU A 76 4.50 -13.22 0.19
N GLN A 77 4.36 -14.00 -0.88
CA GLN A 77 3.17 -14.01 -1.74
C GLN A 77 2.00 -14.75 -1.06
N ASP A 78 2.26 -15.89 -0.44
CA ASP A 78 1.23 -16.73 0.19
C ASP A 78 0.56 -16.05 1.41
N ILE A 79 1.32 -15.32 2.23
CA ILE A 79 0.83 -14.83 3.52
C ILE A 79 -0.03 -13.55 3.37
N LYS A 80 0.14 -12.76 2.31
CA LYS A 80 -0.49 -11.41 2.20
C LYS A 80 -1.60 -11.30 1.17
N ALA A 81 -1.48 -11.95 0.02
CA ALA A 81 -2.44 -11.74 -1.07
C ALA A 81 -3.62 -12.72 -0.99
N PHE A 82 -3.40 -13.97 -0.60
CA PHE A 82 -4.37 -15.02 -0.90
C PHE A 82 -5.54 -15.14 0.08
N ASN A 83 -5.43 -14.63 1.31
CA ASN A 83 -6.51 -14.78 2.30
C ASN A 83 -7.32 -13.49 2.50
N PHE A 84 -6.68 -12.34 2.70
CA PHE A 84 -7.37 -11.07 2.93
C PHE A 84 -8.07 -10.53 1.68
N PHE A 85 -7.37 -10.44 0.55
CA PHE A 85 -7.97 -9.99 -0.71
C PHE A 85 -9.01 -11.00 -1.24
N SER A 86 -8.80 -12.30 -1.04
CA SER A 86 -9.79 -13.32 -1.41
C SER A 86 -11.05 -13.23 -0.56
N SER A 87 -10.92 -13.00 0.76
CA SER A 87 -12.07 -12.82 1.64
C SER A 87 -12.90 -11.58 1.25
N ILE A 88 -12.25 -10.44 0.98
CA ILE A 88 -12.91 -9.23 0.49
C ILE A 88 -13.53 -9.44 -0.89
N GLY A 89 -12.80 -10.10 -1.79
CA GLY A 89 -13.28 -10.44 -3.13
C GLY A 89 -14.51 -11.33 -3.09
N LYS A 90 -14.55 -12.34 -2.21
CA LYS A 90 -15.72 -13.22 -2.02
C LYS A 90 -16.95 -12.44 -1.56
N VAL A 91 -16.79 -11.52 -0.61
CA VAL A 91 -17.91 -10.66 -0.15
C VAL A 91 -18.40 -9.78 -1.29
N LEU A 92 -17.49 -9.16 -2.05
CA LEU A 92 -17.84 -8.30 -3.17
C LEU A 92 -18.55 -9.07 -4.29
N THR A 93 -18.05 -10.25 -4.65
CA THR A 93 -18.66 -11.10 -5.69
C THR A 93 -20.04 -11.57 -5.25
N ASN A 94 -20.25 -11.97 -3.98
CA ASN A 94 -21.57 -12.36 -3.50
C ASN A 94 -22.59 -11.22 -3.65
N ILE A 95 -22.20 -9.98 -3.33
CA ILE A 95 -23.07 -8.81 -3.50
C ILE A 95 -23.41 -8.61 -4.98
N ILE A 96 -22.40 -8.67 -5.86
CA ILE A 96 -22.59 -8.51 -7.31
C ILE A 96 -23.51 -9.59 -7.89
N SER A 97 -23.32 -10.84 -7.47
CA SER A 97 -24.11 -11.98 -7.92
C SER A 97 -25.56 -11.84 -7.47
N SER A 98 -25.80 -11.52 -6.19
CA SER A 98 -27.16 -11.34 -5.68
C SER A 98 -27.90 -10.16 -6.34
N VAL A 99 -27.20 -9.08 -6.69
CA VAL A 99 -27.80 -7.98 -7.45
C VAL A 99 -28.15 -8.42 -8.87
N THR A 100 -27.26 -9.17 -9.51
CA THR A 100 -27.45 -9.66 -10.89
C THR A 100 -28.60 -10.66 -10.97
N GLU A 101 -28.68 -11.61 -10.03
CA GLU A 101 -29.80 -12.56 -9.92
C GLU A 101 -31.13 -11.83 -9.78
N LYS A 102 -31.22 -10.84 -8.89
CA LYS A 102 -32.45 -10.05 -8.72
C LYS A 102 -32.85 -9.28 -9.97
N ILE A 103 -31.89 -8.80 -10.75
CA ILE A 103 -32.16 -8.10 -12.01
C ILE A 103 -32.69 -9.09 -13.05
N ILE A 104 -32.07 -10.26 -13.16
CA ILE A 104 -32.50 -11.33 -14.06
C ILE A 104 -33.92 -11.78 -13.69
N ASP A 105 -34.18 -12.07 -12.42
CA ASP A 105 -35.49 -12.49 -11.93
C ASP A 105 -36.57 -11.44 -12.22
N PHE A 106 -36.23 -10.15 -12.04
CA PHE A 106 -37.16 -9.06 -12.33
C PHE A 106 -37.47 -8.95 -13.83
N VAL A 107 -36.47 -9.08 -14.70
CA VAL A 107 -36.67 -9.04 -16.16
C VAL A 107 -37.43 -10.28 -16.63
N SER A 108 -37.09 -11.46 -16.12
CA SER A 108 -37.79 -12.71 -16.41
C SER A 108 -39.23 -12.73 -15.89
N SER A 109 -39.57 -11.92 -14.89
CA SER A 109 -40.95 -11.78 -14.40
C SER A 109 -41.83 -10.89 -15.30
N PHE A 110 -41.25 -10.14 -16.23
CA PHE A 110 -41.95 -9.20 -17.12
C PHE A 110 -42.08 -9.72 -18.58
N ILE A 111 -41.40 -10.83 -18.90
CA ILE A 111 -41.47 -11.56 -20.17
C ILE A 111 -42.32 -12.82 -19.98
#